data_AF-A0A8B7N9G7-F1
#
_entry.id   AF-A0A8B7N9G7-F1
#
_cell.length_a   1.000
_cell.length_b   1.000
_cell.length_c   1.000
_cell.angle_alpha   90.00
_cell.angle_beta   90.00
_cell.angle_gamma   90.00
#
_symmetry.space_group_name_H-M   'P 1'
#
loop_
_entity.id
_entity.type
_entity.pdbx_description
1 polymer ?
#
loop_
_entity_poly.entity_id
_entity_poly.type
_entity_poly.pdbx_seq_one_letter_code
_entity_poly.pdbx_strand_id
1 'polypeptide(L)'
;MQSAALLLLLAASPCVGGRNDLYYNSSLPAPQQHFKFLFLLPTLEHSHTWAVAPLAVALARRGHEVSMLCEDPNIFDFPNVTCIYHNVKLQELKPLKYGEESNFITETLEALNMLDKIADQMFSSKSLQELYRRRKEFDLIVIEDFAMIVLHPFLKEMPYALYSTISLSQYQSAQLGNVLNPTYVVEGWSFNFPDFYSLFNRFKNIIWNTLMYLHFSLRLYCASKTVEAHISDSIPLAEIERNASVHFINTILALDGPMPLLPNQIPIGGIVLRPHSELPEEVANFLAGEEPVVYVSFGISTLTDGNISPKNKKILFSVFSDLPYKVIVKIAKQKSRKIDNVLYVDSVPQQTILAHPRVKAYVSHCGLGGTVEAIHNGVPMVGLPGLLDQVRTARLLENHGVAILLSWDTLTEHKLKSSILEVIHNPSYRRKMEAMSRVFRDQLVSPLDTAVYWTEYTARHKGAPHLQSPAKNMSYVQLFALDVLALILLGAFIVYFVVKKTFVALFQYTNKIQLIVKQKRL
;
A
#
# COMPACT_ATOMS: atom_id res chain seq x y z
N MET A 1 9.89 59.50 -20.25
CA MET A 1 10.81 58.54 -20.90
C MET A 1 11.52 57.77 -19.78
N GLN A 2 11.00 56.81 -19.03
CA GLN A 2 10.04 55.72 -19.24
C GLN A 2 10.32 54.83 -20.46
N SER A 3 10.61 53.56 -20.13
CA SER A 3 10.61 52.35 -20.93
C SER A 3 11.88 52.02 -21.72
N ALA A 4 12.54 50.94 -21.28
CA ALA A 4 13.21 49.88 -22.06
C ALA A 4 14.63 49.54 -21.55
N ALA A 5 14.71 48.55 -20.66
CA ALA A 5 15.87 47.67 -20.51
C ALA A 5 15.50 46.46 -19.63
N LEU A 6 14.50 45.69 -20.06
CA LEU A 6 14.15 44.38 -19.48
C LEU A 6 14.15 43.36 -20.62
N LEU A 7 15.33 42.96 -21.08
CA LEU A 7 15.55 41.84 -22.01
C LEU A 7 17.07 41.75 -22.22
N LEU A 8 17.72 40.74 -21.62
CA LEU A 8 18.97 40.08 -22.08
C LEU A 8 19.71 39.30 -20.97
N LEU A 9 19.01 38.46 -20.20
CA LEU A 9 19.69 37.42 -19.38
C LEU A 9 18.89 36.09 -19.36
N LEU A 10 18.45 35.65 -20.55
CA LEU A 10 17.98 34.29 -20.78
C LEU A 10 18.76 33.69 -21.96
N ALA A 11 19.99 33.24 -21.70
CA ALA A 11 20.71 32.34 -22.58
C ALA A 11 21.95 31.77 -21.86
N ALA A 12 21.76 30.64 -21.17
CA ALA A 12 22.72 29.55 -20.99
C ALA A 12 22.30 28.70 -19.77
N SER A 13 21.19 27.96 -19.89
CA SER A 13 20.97 26.81 -19.02
C SER A 13 21.71 25.62 -19.65
N PRO A 14 22.64 24.95 -18.94
CA PRO A 14 23.10 23.64 -19.38
C PRO A 14 21.92 22.68 -19.33
N CYS A 15 21.75 21.87 -20.38
CA CYS A 15 20.76 20.81 -20.47
C CYS A 15 20.90 19.82 -19.29
N VAL A 16 20.13 20.07 -18.23
CA VAL A 16 19.65 19.09 -17.28
C VAL A 16 18.15 19.31 -17.27
N GLY A 17 17.39 18.43 -17.94
CA GLY A 17 15.93 18.52 -17.96
C GLY A 17 15.40 18.69 -16.54
N GLY A 18 14.71 19.80 -16.29
CA GLY A 18 14.25 20.15 -14.96
C GLY A 18 13.31 19.07 -14.41
N ARG A 19 13.57 18.58 -13.20
CA ARG A 19 12.72 17.61 -12.48
C ARG A 19 11.29 18.10 -12.21
N ASN A 20 10.94 19.32 -12.63
CA ASN A 20 9.59 19.89 -12.53
C ASN A 20 8.54 19.13 -13.36
N ASP A 21 8.93 18.42 -14.41
CA ASP A 21 7.96 17.71 -15.28
C ASP A 21 7.60 16.31 -14.76
N LEU A 22 8.18 15.88 -13.63
CA LEU A 22 8.00 14.54 -13.07
C LEU A 22 6.70 14.32 -12.31
N TYR A 23 5.86 15.34 -12.12
CA TYR A 23 4.62 15.24 -11.31
C TYR A 23 3.43 15.86 -12.04
N TYR A 24 2.27 15.20 -11.98
CA TYR A 24 1.02 15.78 -12.44
C TYR A 24 0.68 17.01 -11.60
N ASN A 25 0.12 18.03 -12.26
CA ASN A 25 -0.61 19.07 -11.57
C ASN A 25 -2.01 18.54 -11.23
N SER A 26 -2.50 18.89 -10.05
CA SER A 26 -3.89 18.65 -9.73
C SER A 26 -4.79 19.42 -10.69
N SER A 27 -5.86 18.76 -11.17
CA SER A 27 -6.87 19.36 -12.04
C SER A 27 -7.99 20.09 -11.27
N LEU A 28 -7.98 20.01 -9.93
CA LEU A 28 -8.98 20.62 -9.08
C LEU A 28 -8.93 22.16 -9.16
N PRO A 29 -10.06 22.85 -8.94
CA PRO A 29 -10.09 24.30 -8.79
C PRO A 29 -9.10 24.79 -7.73
N ALA A 30 -8.68 26.06 -7.85
CA ALA A 30 -7.79 26.69 -6.88
C ALA A 30 -8.35 26.56 -5.44
N PRO A 31 -7.49 26.31 -4.44
CA PRO A 31 -7.96 26.11 -3.08
C PRO A 31 -8.56 27.41 -2.52
N GLN A 32 -9.66 27.28 -1.78
CA GLN A 32 -10.32 28.42 -1.12
C GLN A 32 -9.57 28.89 0.13
N GLN A 33 -8.73 28.03 0.70
CA GLN A 33 -7.98 28.28 1.93
C GLN A 33 -6.56 27.74 1.76
N HIS A 34 -5.61 28.43 2.38
CA HIS A 34 -4.22 28.01 2.45
C HIS A 34 -3.98 27.21 3.73
N PHE A 35 -3.18 26.15 3.66
CA PHE A 35 -2.92 25.23 4.77
C PHE A 35 -1.44 24.93 4.89
N LYS A 36 -1.03 24.52 6.09
CA LYS A 36 0.30 24.00 6.42
C LYS A 36 0.22 22.50 6.62
N PHE A 37 0.90 21.73 5.77
CA PHE A 37 0.93 20.27 5.83
C PHE A 37 2.29 19.77 6.29
N LEU A 38 2.29 18.77 7.19
CA LEU A 38 3.50 18.06 7.58
C LEU A 38 3.44 16.60 7.15
N PHE A 39 4.38 16.17 6.32
CA PHE A 39 4.54 14.77 5.92
C PHE A 39 5.61 14.10 6.79
N LEU A 40 5.22 13.12 7.60
CA LEU A 40 6.12 12.34 8.46
C LEU A 40 6.47 11.03 7.78
N LEU A 41 7.58 11.02 7.03
CA LEU A 41 8.01 9.89 6.21
C LEU A 41 9.50 9.53 6.39
N PRO A 42 10.03 9.37 7.61
CA PRO A 42 11.44 9.02 7.72
C PRO A 42 11.62 7.51 7.57
N THR A 43 11.55 7.07 6.33
CA THR A 43 11.72 5.67 5.90
C THR A 43 13.03 5.52 5.14
N LEU A 44 13.72 4.42 5.43
CA LEU A 44 14.94 3.97 4.73
C LEU A 44 14.67 3.54 3.28
N GLU A 45 13.42 3.22 2.97
CA GLU A 45 13.05 2.73 1.66
C GLU A 45 12.55 3.88 0.79
N HIS A 46 13.36 4.30 -0.19
CA HIS A 46 13.00 5.42 -1.05
C HIS A 46 11.63 5.24 -1.74
N SER A 47 11.21 3.99 -1.98
CA SER A 47 9.91 3.64 -2.56
C SER A 47 8.75 4.23 -1.79
N HIS A 48 8.82 4.25 -0.46
CA HIS A 48 7.76 4.75 0.41
C HIS A 48 7.59 6.26 0.27
N THR A 49 8.70 7.01 0.29
CA THR A 49 8.69 8.45 0.03
C THR A 49 8.21 8.75 -1.39
N TRP A 50 8.68 8.00 -2.40
CA TRP A 50 8.23 8.15 -3.79
C TRP A 50 6.73 7.90 -3.97
N ALA A 51 6.15 7.03 -3.15
CA ALA A 51 4.76 6.66 -3.24
C ALA A 51 3.82 7.83 -2.89
N VAL A 52 4.19 8.65 -1.92
CA VAL A 52 3.38 9.77 -1.41
C VAL A 52 3.88 11.17 -1.82
N ALA A 53 5.14 11.30 -2.24
CA ALA A 53 5.70 12.51 -2.85
C ALA A 53 4.76 13.25 -3.83
N PRO A 54 4.03 12.58 -4.75
CA PRO A 54 3.11 13.27 -5.66
C PRO A 54 2.02 14.06 -4.96
N LEU A 55 1.50 13.57 -3.82
CA LEU A 55 0.53 14.31 -3.02
C LEU A 55 1.16 15.58 -2.45
N ALA A 56 2.35 15.45 -1.84
CA ALA A 56 3.07 16.59 -1.26
C ALA A 56 3.38 17.68 -2.31
N VAL A 57 3.90 17.28 -3.47
CA VAL A 57 4.20 18.21 -4.58
C VAL A 57 2.93 18.84 -5.13
N ALA A 58 1.84 18.08 -5.30
CA ALA A 58 0.59 18.63 -5.79
C ALA A 58 -0.02 19.67 -4.84
N LEU A 59 0.01 19.43 -3.52
CA LEU A 59 -0.43 20.40 -2.53
C LEU A 59 0.44 21.67 -2.54
N ALA A 60 1.76 21.51 -2.64
CA ALA A 60 2.68 22.65 -2.74
C ALA A 60 2.42 23.51 -3.99
N ARG A 61 2.20 22.87 -5.16
CA ARG A 61 1.86 23.57 -6.42
C ARG A 61 0.52 24.27 -6.39
N ARG A 62 -0.41 23.79 -5.58
CA ARG A 62 -1.70 24.45 -5.34
C ARG A 62 -1.59 25.65 -4.40
N GLY A 63 -0.38 25.90 -3.89
CA GLY A 63 -0.03 27.07 -3.13
C GLY A 63 0.06 26.82 -1.63
N HIS A 64 -0.15 25.60 -1.12
CA HIS A 64 -0.04 25.29 0.31
C HIS A 64 1.42 25.25 0.79
N GLU A 65 1.64 25.48 2.09
CA GLU A 65 2.94 25.30 2.72
C GLU A 65 3.11 23.82 3.08
N VAL A 66 4.04 23.13 2.43
CA VAL A 66 4.26 21.69 2.63
C VAL A 66 5.65 21.48 3.19
N SER A 67 5.72 20.90 4.39
CA SER A 67 6.95 20.42 5.00
C SER A 67 6.97 18.90 4.99
N MET A 68 8.13 18.30 4.74
CA MET A 68 8.31 16.84 4.75
C MET A 68 9.53 16.48 5.57
N LEU A 69 9.40 15.50 6.46
CA LEU A 69 10.51 14.91 7.19
C LEU A 69 11.28 13.98 6.25
N CYS A 70 12.52 14.33 5.91
CA CYS A 70 13.34 13.67 4.90
C CYS A 70 14.63 13.09 5.50
N GLU A 71 15.17 12.08 4.83
CA GLU A 71 16.41 11.41 5.24
C GLU A 71 17.66 12.07 4.65
N ASP A 72 17.76 12.16 3.32
CA ASP A 72 18.98 12.62 2.61
C ASP A 72 18.65 13.70 1.56
N PRO A 73 19.33 14.87 1.59
CA PRO A 73 19.14 15.93 0.61
C PRO A 73 19.56 15.59 -0.82
N ASN A 74 20.40 14.57 -1.02
CA ASN A 74 20.85 14.15 -2.34
C ASN A 74 19.83 13.23 -3.04
N ILE A 75 18.87 12.70 -2.30
CA ILE A 75 17.94 11.67 -2.77
C ILE A 75 16.59 12.31 -3.16
N PHE A 76 16.14 13.30 -2.39
CA PHE A 76 14.84 13.92 -2.58
C PHE A 76 14.97 15.43 -2.84
N ASP A 77 14.61 15.83 -4.05
CA ASP A 77 14.42 17.24 -4.42
C ASP A 77 12.99 17.39 -4.92
N PHE A 78 12.12 17.89 -4.04
CA PHE A 78 10.69 18.04 -4.29
C PHE A 78 10.37 19.52 -4.53
N PRO A 79 9.89 19.88 -5.74
CA PRO A 79 9.59 21.28 -6.05
C PRO A 79 8.57 21.87 -5.06
N ASN A 80 8.92 23.02 -4.47
CA ASN A 80 8.09 23.78 -3.53
C ASN A 80 7.75 23.05 -2.21
N VAL A 81 8.40 21.93 -1.89
CA VAL A 81 8.27 21.23 -0.60
C VAL A 81 9.50 21.52 0.25
N THR A 82 9.28 21.88 1.51
CA THR A 82 10.37 22.13 2.46
C THR A 82 10.79 20.81 3.13
N CYS A 83 11.94 20.28 2.74
CA CYS A 83 12.51 19.08 3.36
C CYS A 83 13.17 19.41 4.70
N ILE A 84 12.72 18.76 5.77
CA ILE A 84 13.28 18.82 7.12
C ILE A 84 14.10 17.56 7.34
N TYR A 85 15.43 17.67 7.38
CA TYR A 85 16.31 16.51 7.52
C TYR A 85 16.45 16.10 8.99
N HIS A 86 16.11 14.84 9.29
CA HIS A 86 16.17 14.33 10.67
C HIS A 86 17.60 13.97 11.12
N ASN A 87 18.56 13.87 10.19
CA ASN A 87 19.99 13.59 10.45
C ASN A 87 20.24 12.29 11.24
N VAL A 88 19.30 11.34 11.18
CA VAL A 88 19.46 10.01 11.79
C VAL A 88 19.88 9.05 10.70
N LYS A 89 21.00 8.35 10.90
CA LYS A 89 21.35 7.20 10.06
C LYS A 89 20.56 6.00 10.56
N LEU A 90 19.39 5.80 9.98
CA LEU A 90 18.63 4.59 10.23
C LEU A 90 19.45 3.40 9.69
N GLN A 91 19.47 2.29 10.43
CA GLN A 91 20.25 1.13 10.02
C GLN A 91 19.59 0.51 8.79
N GLU A 92 20.29 0.45 7.65
CA GLU A 92 19.78 -0.20 6.42
C GLU A 92 19.20 -1.58 6.78
N LEU A 93 17.98 -1.84 6.29
CA LEU A 93 17.34 -3.14 6.39
C LEU A 93 18.27 -4.21 5.80
N LYS A 94 18.23 -5.43 6.36
CA LYS A 94 18.92 -6.55 5.73
C LYS A 94 18.48 -6.61 4.26
N PRO A 95 19.43 -6.69 3.31
CA PRO A 95 19.06 -6.73 1.90
C PRO A 95 18.16 -7.94 1.64
N LEU A 96 17.03 -7.68 0.97
CA LEU A 96 16.08 -8.71 0.56
C LEU A 96 16.81 -9.82 -0.21
N LYS A 97 16.62 -11.08 0.16
CA LYS A 97 17.15 -12.20 -0.62
C LYS A 97 16.05 -12.97 -1.33
N TYR A 98 16.06 -12.90 -2.66
CA TYR A 98 15.12 -13.60 -3.52
C TYR A 98 15.36 -15.12 -3.47
N GLY A 99 14.32 -15.88 -3.16
CA GLY A 99 14.36 -17.34 -3.09
C GLY A 99 14.88 -17.92 -1.78
N GLU A 100 15.02 -17.11 -0.72
CA GLU A 100 15.08 -17.64 0.64
C GLU A 100 13.65 -17.69 1.22
N GLU A 101 13.28 -18.77 1.91
CA GLU A 101 11.97 -18.86 2.56
C GLU A 101 11.86 -17.81 3.66
N SER A 102 10.92 -16.87 3.50
CA SER A 102 10.49 -15.93 4.53
C SER A 102 9.90 -16.69 5.71
N ASN A 103 10.57 -16.68 6.87
CA ASN A 103 9.96 -17.18 8.10
C ASN A 103 9.24 -16.01 8.79
N PHE A 104 7.91 -16.06 8.77
CA PHE A 104 7.04 -15.04 9.37
C PHE A 104 7.42 -14.69 10.82
N ILE A 105 7.83 -15.68 11.63
CA ILE A 105 8.25 -15.44 13.02
C ILE A 105 9.55 -14.65 13.06
N THR A 106 10.54 -15.06 12.27
CA THR A 106 11.83 -14.36 12.18
C THR A 106 11.64 -12.93 11.69
N GLU A 107 10.87 -12.73 10.62
CA GLU A 107 10.54 -11.41 10.08
C GLU A 107 9.81 -10.53 11.10
N THR A 108 8.88 -11.13 11.86
CA THR A 108 8.20 -10.43 12.96
C THR A 108 9.17 -9.95 14.02
N LEU A 109 10.07 -10.82 14.48
CA LEU A 109 11.07 -10.48 15.50
C LEU A 109 12.07 -9.43 14.99
N GLU A 110 12.47 -9.52 13.73
CA GLU A 110 13.35 -8.53 13.09
C GLU A 110 12.67 -7.17 12.96
N ALA A 111 11.40 -7.14 12.53
CA ALA A 111 10.61 -5.91 12.43
C ALA A 111 10.39 -5.24 13.81
N LEU A 112 10.18 -6.04 14.86
CA LEU A 112 10.07 -5.55 16.25
C LEU A 112 11.37 -4.91 16.72
N ASN A 113 12.49 -5.62 16.60
CA ASN A 113 13.81 -5.11 16.98
C ASN A 113 14.21 -3.86 16.18
N MET A 114 13.80 -3.78 14.91
CA MET A 114 14.03 -2.61 14.08
C MET A 114 13.27 -1.39 14.62
N LEU A 115 11.98 -1.53 14.94
CA LEU A 115 11.18 -0.41 15.44
C LEU A 115 11.77 0.21 16.71
N ASP A 116 12.24 -0.62 17.63
CA ASP A 116 12.83 -0.13 18.88
C ASP A 116 14.07 0.74 18.60
N LYS A 117 14.96 0.28 17.72
CA LYS A 117 16.14 1.05 17.31
C LYS A 117 15.76 2.35 16.59
N ILE A 118 14.79 2.30 15.68
CA ILE A 118 14.31 3.49 14.97
C ILE A 118 13.78 4.50 15.98
N ALA A 119 12.95 4.09 16.94
CA ALA A 119 12.42 4.97 17.97
C ALA A 119 13.56 5.65 18.76
N ASP A 120 14.50 4.89 19.31
CA ASP A 120 15.61 5.42 20.09
C ASP A 120 16.44 6.45 19.31
N GLN A 121 16.77 6.14 18.05
CA GLN A 121 17.55 7.02 17.20
C GLN A 121 16.77 8.28 16.79
N MET A 122 15.49 8.14 16.46
CA MET A 122 14.60 9.24 16.09
C MET A 122 14.42 10.22 17.24
N PHE A 123 14.04 9.74 18.42
CA PHE A 123 13.81 10.61 19.58
C PHE A 123 15.10 11.22 20.15
N SER A 124 16.27 10.68 19.79
CA SER A 124 17.56 11.32 20.07
C SER A 124 17.89 12.50 19.14
N SER A 125 17.17 12.67 18.03
CA SER A 125 17.43 13.76 17.08
C SER A 125 16.89 15.10 17.58
N LYS A 126 17.76 16.10 17.70
CA LYS A 126 17.37 17.48 18.03
C LYS A 126 16.40 18.07 17.01
N SER A 127 16.62 17.80 15.72
CA SER A 127 15.74 18.26 14.64
C SER A 127 14.32 17.71 14.80
N LEU A 128 14.21 16.43 15.17
CA LEU A 128 12.91 15.79 15.38
C LEU A 128 12.23 16.28 16.65
N GLN A 129 12.96 16.45 17.74
CA GLN A 129 12.41 17.03 18.97
C GLN A 129 11.88 18.45 18.75
N GLU A 130 12.59 19.25 17.97
CA GLU A 130 12.12 20.60 17.62
C GLU A 130 10.88 20.56 16.73
N LEU A 131 10.87 19.70 15.70
CA LEU A 131 9.69 19.49 14.87
C LEU A 131 8.49 19.00 15.70
N TYR A 132 8.71 18.14 16.70
CA TYR A 132 7.68 17.66 17.60
C TYR A 132 7.05 18.81 18.42
N ARG A 133 7.86 19.77 18.92
CA ARG A 133 7.33 20.95 19.62
C ARG A 133 6.51 21.84 18.69
N ARG A 134 6.98 21.99 17.45
CA ARG A 134 6.37 22.81 16.40
C ARG A 134 5.21 22.13 15.66
N ARG A 135 4.89 20.87 15.95
CA ARG A 135 3.87 20.10 15.21
C ARG A 135 2.48 20.76 15.18
N LYS A 136 2.15 21.55 16.20
CA LYS A 136 0.88 22.30 16.29
C LYS A 136 0.82 23.53 15.38
N GLU A 137 1.92 23.89 14.71
CA GLU A 137 1.95 24.90 13.65
C GLU A 137 1.31 24.41 12.35
N PHE A 138 1.12 23.10 12.18
CA PHE A 138 0.55 22.50 10.98
C PHE A 138 -0.95 22.25 11.14
N ASP A 139 -1.71 22.37 10.04
CA ASP A 139 -3.15 22.15 10.03
C ASP A 139 -3.53 20.66 9.95
N LEU A 140 -2.67 19.86 9.32
CA LEU A 140 -2.86 18.43 9.13
C LEU A 140 -1.50 17.73 8.97
N ILE A 141 -1.36 16.58 9.62
CA ILE A 141 -0.20 15.70 9.45
C ILE A 141 -0.55 14.55 8.50
N VAL A 142 0.33 14.21 7.56
CA VAL A 142 0.23 13.00 6.74
C VAL A 142 1.35 12.06 7.15
N ILE A 143 1.02 10.83 7.53
CA ILE A 143 1.99 9.85 8.02
C ILE A 143 1.76 8.50 7.36
N GLU A 144 2.86 7.78 7.12
CA GLU A 144 2.75 6.42 6.61
C GLU A 144 2.19 5.48 7.67
N ASP A 145 1.22 4.67 7.24
CA ASP A 145 0.64 3.61 8.03
C ASP A 145 1.63 2.43 8.18
N PHE A 146 1.70 1.82 9.36
CA PHE A 146 2.62 0.73 9.78
C PHE A 146 4.12 0.98 9.84
N ALA A 147 4.71 1.72 8.90
CA ALA A 147 6.16 1.91 8.88
C ALA A 147 6.61 2.77 10.08
N MET A 148 5.78 3.76 10.48
CA MET A 148 6.20 4.84 11.37
C MET A 148 5.37 4.94 12.65
N ILE A 149 4.93 3.80 13.21
CA ILE A 149 4.17 3.73 14.47
C ILE A 149 4.86 4.50 15.61
N VAL A 150 6.20 4.49 15.62
CA VAL A 150 7.03 5.21 16.60
C VAL A 150 6.83 6.73 16.57
N LEU A 151 6.35 7.30 15.45
CA LEU A 151 6.06 8.72 15.31
C LEU A 151 4.60 9.09 15.61
N HIS A 152 3.74 8.13 15.94
CA HIS A 152 2.36 8.39 16.34
C HIS A 152 2.19 9.46 17.44
N PRO A 153 3.11 9.67 18.39
CA PRO A 153 3.01 10.80 19.32
C PRO A 153 2.86 12.18 18.66
N PHE A 154 3.39 12.39 17.45
CA PHE A 154 3.19 13.63 16.70
C PHE A 154 1.71 13.92 16.41
N LEU A 155 0.88 12.89 16.37
CA LEU A 155 -0.52 12.94 16.01
C LEU A 155 -1.42 13.29 17.21
N LYS A 156 -0.88 13.28 18.44
CA LYS A 156 -1.63 13.66 19.65
C LYS A 156 -2.18 15.07 19.48
N GLU A 157 -3.52 15.17 19.55
CA GLU A 157 -4.32 16.40 19.41
C GLU A 157 -4.26 17.06 18.02
N MET A 158 -3.72 16.37 17.01
CA MET A 158 -3.66 16.87 15.64
C MET A 158 -4.67 16.14 14.76
N PRO A 159 -5.28 16.81 13.76
CA PRO A 159 -5.85 16.12 12.61
C PRO A 159 -4.74 15.43 11.80
N TYR A 160 -5.00 14.22 11.30
CA TYR A 160 -4.03 13.54 10.44
C TYR A 160 -4.65 12.54 9.47
N ALA A 161 -3.95 12.34 8.37
CA ALA A 161 -4.22 11.31 7.40
C ALA A 161 -3.16 10.22 7.46
N LEU A 162 -3.60 8.97 7.41
CA LEU A 162 -2.74 7.81 7.19
C LEU A 162 -2.58 7.58 5.69
N TYR A 163 -1.42 7.12 5.25
CA TYR A 163 -1.20 6.64 3.88
C TYR A 163 -0.57 5.25 3.90
N SER A 164 -1.16 4.30 3.16
CA SER A 164 -0.60 2.97 2.97
C SER A 164 0.23 2.89 1.69
N THR A 165 1.42 2.33 1.78
CA THR A 165 2.28 2.01 0.62
C THR A 165 1.84 0.74 -0.11
N ILE A 166 1.03 -0.10 0.55
CA ILE A 166 0.50 -1.38 0.07
C ILE A 166 -1.04 -1.37 -0.02
N SER A 167 -1.62 -2.44 -0.58
CA SER A 167 -3.07 -2.69 -0.54
C SER A 167 -3.59 -2.77 0.90
N LEU A 168 -4.87 -2.43 1.09
CA LEU A 168 -5.50 -2.39 2.41
C LEU A 168 -5.40 -3.74 3.14
N SER A 169 -4.79 -3.73 4.33
CA SER A 169 -4.85 -4.82 5.30
C SER A 169 -6.13 -4.76 6.12
N GLN A 170 -6.66 -5.92 6.52
CA GLN A 170 -7.84 -5.97 7.38
C GLN A 170 -7.56 -5.38 8.75
N TYR A 171 -6.32 -5.46 9.25
CA TYR A 171 -5.93 -4.83 10.52
C TYR A 171 -6.05 -3.30 10.44
N GLN A 172 -5.53 -2.68 9.37
CA GLN A 172 -5.66 -1.22 9.15
C GLN A 172 -7.12 -0.80 9.12
N SER A 173 -7.93 -1.58 8.40
CA SER A 173 -9.35 -1.30 8.28
C SER A 173 -10.08 -1.36 9.63
N ALA A 174 -9.76 -2.35 10.48
CA ALA A 174 -10.42 -2.47 11.76
C ALA A 174 -9.97 -1.44 12.80
N GLN A 175 -8.75 -0.90 12.71
CA GLN A 175 -8.36 0.25 13.54
C GLN A 175 -9.31 1.42 13.34
N LEU A 176 -9.82 1.62 12.13
CA LEU A 176 -10.80 2.68 11.81
C LEU A 176 -12.25 2.27 12.13
N GLY A 177 -12.46 1.10 12.71
CA GLY A 177 -13.78 0.57 13.03
C GLY A 177 -14.48 -0.12 11.87
N ASN A 178 -13.73 -0.58 10.84
CA ASN A 178 -14.26 -1.38 9.74
C ASN A 178 -13.66 -2.78 9.70
N VAL A 179 -14.34 -3.72 10.35
CA VAL A 179 -13.96 -5.13 10.34
C VAL A 179 -14.42 -5.77 9.03
N LEU A 180 -13.47 -5.92 8.10
CA LEU A 180 -13.72 -6.57 6.82
C LEU A 180 -14.01 -8.07 7.03
N ASN A 181 -14.87 -8.63 6.18
CA ASN A 181 -15.22 -10.04 6.28
C ASN A 181 -14.13 -10.91 5.63
N PRO A 182 -13.38 -11.72 6.42
CA PRO A 182 -12.27 -12.53 5.91
C PRO A 182 -12.73 -13.71 5.05
N THR A 183 -14.03 -13.92 4.83
CA THR A 183 -14.51 -14.97 3.91
C THR A 183 -14.41 -14.57 2.44
N TYR A 184 -14.39 -13.27 2.13
CA TYR A 184 -14.31 -12.76 0.75
C TYR A 184 -13.30 -11.62 0.57
N VAL A 185 -12.84 -10.97 1.65
CA VAL A 185 -11.73 -10.02 1.60
C VAL A 185 -10.44 -10.76 1.92
N VAL A 186 -9.48 -10.75 1.00
CA VAL A 186 -8.13 -11.31 1.22
C VAL A 186 -7.33 -10.34 2.08
N GLU A 187 -6.61 -10.86 3.06
CA GLU A 187 -5.66 -10.06 3.83
C GLU A 187 -4.55 -9.46 2.93
N GLY A 188 -4.26 -8.16 3.12
CA GLY A 188 -3.31 -7.38 2.30
C GLY A 188 -1.88 -7.93 2.28
N TRP A 189 -1.52 -8.71 3.29
CA TRP A 189 -0.23 -9.41 3.41
C TRP A 189 -0.29 -10.92 3.12
N SER A 190 -1.38 -11.42 2.53
CA SER A 190 -1.59 -12.86 2.37
C SER A 190 -1.21 -13.42 1.01
N PHE A 191 -0.84 -14.69 1.02
CA PHE A 191 -0.83 -15.58 -0.12
C PHE A 191 -2.23 -15.64 -0.75
N ASN A 192 -2.48 -14.85 -1.79
CA ASN A 192 -3.79 -14.78 -2.46
C ASN A 192 -4.42 -16.17 -2.70
N PHE A 193 -5.71 -16.28 -2.41
CA PHE A 193 -6.51 -17.49 -2.53
C PHE A 193 -7.49 -17.33 -3.70
N PRO A 194 -7.27 -18.00 -4.85
CA PRO A 194 -8.03 -17.77 -6.08
C PRO A 194 -9.51 -18.10 -6.01
N ASP A 195 -9.88 -19.00 -5.11
CA ASP A 195 -11.25 -19.46 -4.95
C ASP A 195 -11.74 -19.18 -3.54
N PHE A 196 -12.50 -18.09 -3.41
CA PHE A 196 -13.17 -17.66 -2.18
C PHE A 196 -14.26 -18.63 -1.72
N TYR A 197 -14.74 -19.53 -2.59
CA TYR A 197 -15.77 -20.50 -2.24
C TYR A 197 -15.21 -21.75 -1.56
N SER A 198 -13.92 -22.02 -1.72
CA SER A 198 -13.27 -23.16 -1.05
C SER A 198 -13.21 -22.96 0.47
N LEU A 199 -13.76 -23.92 1.22
CA LEU A 199 -13.68 -23.96 2.69
C LEU A 199 -12.23 -23.87 3.19
N PHE A 200 -11.31 -24.57 2.52
CA PHE A 200 -9.90 -24.61 2.92
C PHE A 200 -9.21 -23.25 2.69
N ASN A 201 -9.54 -22.55 1.60
CA ASN A 201 -9.01 -21.21 1.34
C ASN A 201 -9.56 -20.19 2.35
N ARG A 202 -10.86 -20.22 2.63
CA ARG A 202 -11.46 -19.37 3.66
C ARG A 202 -10.82 -19.61 5.03
N PHE A 203 -10.62 -20.88 5.41
CA PHE A 203 -9.94 -21.22 6.66
C PHE A 203 -8.52 -20.67 6.75
N LYS A 204 -7.71 -20.83 5.69
CA LYS A 204 -6.36 -20.25 5.62
C LYS A 204 -6.38 -18.72 5.72
N ASN A 205 -7.30 -18.04 5.02
CA ASN A 205 -7.42 -16.59 5.09
C ASN A 205 -7.81 -16.11 6.50
N ILE A 206 -8.73 -16.81 7.18
CA ILE A 206 -9.11 -16.49 8.57
C ILE A 206 -7.92 -16.66 9.52
N ILE A 207 -7.17 -17.76 9.41
CA ILE A 207 -5.96 -17.97 10.23
C ILE A 207 -4.93 -16.87 9.94
N TRP A 208 -4.65 -16.62 8.66
CA TRP A 208 -3.66 -15.62 8.28
C TRP A 208 -4.03 -14.22 8.74
N ASN A 209 -5.29 -13.83 8.56
CA ASN A 209 -5.83 -12.60 9.10
C ASN A 209 -5.60 -12.51 10.62
N THR A 210 -5.96 -13.55 11.36
CA THR A 210 -5.75 -13.60 12.83
C THR A 210 -4.28 -13.44 13.21
N LEU A 211 -3.37 -14.09 12.48
CA LEU A 211 -1.93 -13.98 12.70
C LEU A 211 -1.42 -12.55 12.40
N MET A 212 -1.91 -11.91 11.34
CA MET A 212 -1.56 -10.52 11.02
C MET A 212 -2.07 -9.54 12.08
N TYR A 213 -3.30 -9.73 12.57
CA TYR A 213 -3.82 -8.94 13.70
C TYR A 213 -2.94 -9.07 14.94
N LEU A 214 -2.51 -10.29 15.29
CA LEU A 214 -1.63 -10.52 16.41
C LEU A 214 -0.25 -9.87 16.19
N HIS A 215 0.33 -10.05 15.00
CA HIS A 215 1.62 -9.45 14.62
C HIS A 215 1.60 -7.94 14.79
N PHE A 216 0.61 -7.24 14.21
CA PHE A 216 0.56 -5.79 14.31
C PHE A 216 0.19 -5.30 15.71
N SER A 217 -0.67 -6.02 16.44
CA SER A 217 -0.96 -5.70 17.85
C SER A 217 0.28 -5.82 18.74
N LEU A 218 1.14 -6.83 18.50
CA LEU A 218 2.41 -6.98 19.19
C LEU A 218 3.39 -5.86 18.82
N ARG A 219 3.47 -5.50 17.53
CA ARG A 219 4.29 -4.36 17.08
C ARG A 219 3.88 -3.06 17.76
N LEU A 220 2.58 -2.79 17.82
CA LEU A 220 2.05 -1.61 18.50
C LEU A 220 2.35 -1.61 20.00
N TYR A 221 2.21 -2.75 20.66
CA TYR A 221 2.52 -2.90 22.09
C TYR A 221 4.01 -2.64 22.39
N CYS A 222 4.91 -3.24 21.61
CA CYS A 222 6.35 -3.02 21.75
C CYS A 222 6.73 -1.55 21.46
N ALA A 223 6.23 -0.99 20.36
CA ALA A 223 6.46 0.40 20.01
C ALA A 223 5.96 1.37 21.10
N SER A 224 4.82 1.07 21.74
CA SER A 224 4.28 1.89 22.82
C SER A 224 5.24 1.96 24.00
N LYS A 225 5.81 0.83 24.43
CA LYS A 225 6.80 0.82 25.53
C LYS A 225 8.04 1.66 25.22
N THR A 226 8.54 1.56 24.00
CA THR A 226 9.73 2.30 23.58
C THR A 226 9.42 3.80 23.50
N VAL A 227 8.28 4.17 22.94
CA VAL A 227 7.81 5.57 22.86
C VAL A 227 7.57 6.19 24.24
N GLU A 228 6.95 5.47 25.17
CA GLU A 228 6.69 5.92 26.54
C GLU A 228 7.99 6.26 27.30
N ALA A 229 9.10 5.59 26.98
CA ALA A 229 10.41 5.89 27.54
C ALA A 229 10.97 7.26 27.08
N HIS A 230 10.54 7.76 25.92
CA HIS A 230 10.99 9.04 25.34
C HIS A 230 9.98 10.18 25.55
N ILE A 231 8.68 9.89 25.62
CA ILE A 231 7.60 10.87 25.77
C ILE A 231 6.69 10.47 26.93
N SER A 232 6.83 11.17 28.06
CA SER A 232 6.14 10.89 29.33
C SER A 232 4.63 11.21 29.34
N ASP A 233 4.15 12.01 28.39
CA ASP A 233 2.72 12.39 28.24
C ASP A 233 2.11 11.74 26.98
N SER A 234 2.52 10.52 26.65
CA SER A 234 1.98 9.80 25.50
C SER A 234 0.60 9.20 25.84
N ILE A 235 -0.37 9.46 24.96
CA ILE A 235 -1.62 8.67 24.93
C ILE A 235 -1.30 7.29 24.31
N PRO A 236 -2.04 6.22 24.67
CA PRO A 236 -1.80 4.90 24.10
C PRO A 236 -1.79 4.94 22.57
N LEU A 237 -0.76 4.39 21.93
CA LEU A 237 -0.65 4.44 20.46
C LEU A 237 -1.84 3.81 19.74
N ALA A 238 -2.49 2.83 20.38
CA ALA A 238 -3.73 2.21 19.88
C ALA A 238 -4.94 3.15 19.88
N GLU A 239 -4.96 4.17 20.74
CA GLU A 239 -5.98 5.22 20.70
C GLU A 239 -5.69 6.21 19.59
N ILE A 240 -4.40 6.49 19.36
CA ILE A 240 -3.96 7.27 18.21
C ILE A 240 -4.41 6.57 16.92
N GLU A 241 -4.02 5.34 16.63
CA GLU A 241 -4.40 4.68 15.36
C GLU A 241 -5.92 4.71 15.07
N ARG A 242 -6.75 4.54 16.09
CA ARG A 242 -8.22 4.59 15.96
C ARG A 242 -8.78 5.96 15.59
N ASN A 243 -8.06 7.04 15.87
CA ASN A 243 -8.55 8.40 15.70
C ASN A 243 -8.19 9.03 14.33
N ALA A 244 -7.70 8.23 13.38
CA ALA A 244 -7.25 8.76 12.10
C ALA A 244 -8.40 9.45 11.36
N SER A 245 -8.13 10.65 10.83
CA SER A 245 -9.14 11.46 10.17
C SER A 245 -9.53 10.83 8.83
N VAL A 246 -8.52 10.50 8.02
CA VAL A 246 -8.66 9.84 6.72
C VAL A 246 -7.55 8.81 6.56
N HIS A 247 -7.82 7.75 5.81
CA HIS A 247 -6.86 6.73 5.44
C HIS A 247 -6.81 6.59 3.93
N PHE A 248 -5.70 7.03 3.35
CA PHE A 248 -5.40 6.86 1.95
C PHE A 248 -4.84 5.46 1.70
N ILE A 249 -5.63 4.62 1.03
CA ILE A 249 -5.28 3.23 0.79
C ILE A 249 -4.80 3.04 -0.65
N ASN A 250 -3.69 2.33 -0.86
CA ASN A 250 -3.16 2.05 -2.20
C ASN A 250 -3.85 0.82 -2.82
N THR A 251 -5.18 0.77 -2.73
CA THR A 251 -6.01 -0.31 -3.25
C THR A 251 -6.39 -0.02 -4.71
N ILE A 252 -6.18 -1.00 -5.58
CA ILE A 252 -6.50 -0.94 -7.00
C ILE A 252 -7.75 -1.79 -7.21
N LEU A 253 -8.95 -1.19 -7.20
CA LEU A 253 -10.21 -1.96 -7.26
C LEU A 253 -10.30 -2.88 -8.49
N ALA A 254 -9.67 -2.52 -9.61
CA ALA A 254 -9.58 -3.36 -10.81
C ALA A 254 -8.76 -4.65 -10.63
N LEU A 255 -7.91 -4.71 -9.59
CA LEU A 255 -7.05 -5.84 -9.25
C LEU A 255 -7.44 -6.50 -7.92
N ASP A 256 -7.65 -5.70 -6.87
CA ASP A 256 -7.97 -6.14 -5.52
C ASP A 256 -9.42 -6.61 -5.37
N GLY A 257 -10.31 -6.20 -6.28
CA GLY A 257 -11.72 -6.53 -6.25
C GLY A 257 -12.54 -5.69 -5.27
N PRO A 258 -13.84 -6.00 -5.12
CA PRO A 258 -14.74 -5.23 -4.27
C PRO A 258 -14.49 -5.46 -2.78
N MET A 259 -14.55 -4.40 -1.98
CA MET A 259 -14.50 -4.46 -0.53
C MET A 259 -15.33 -3.32 0.09
N PRO A 260 -15.93 -3.51 1.28
CA PRO A 260 -16.65 -2.45 1.97
C PRO A 260 -15.66 -1.46 2.58
N LEU A 261 -15.80 -0.18 2.26
CA LEU A 261 -14.96 0.91 2.77
C LEU A 261 -15.80 1.89 3.58
N LEU A 262 -15.22 2.45 4.65
CA LEU A 262 -15.79 3.61 5.34
C LEU A 262 -15.62 4.87 4.49
N PRO A 263 -16.42 5.92 4.74
CA PRO A 263 -16.26 7.21 4.07
C PRO A 263 -14.88 7.85 4.24
N ASN A 264 -14.15 7.51 5.29
CA ASN A 264 -12.78 7.99 5.54
C ASN A 264 -11.68 7.05 5.02
N GLN A 265 -12.01 5.94 4.36
CA GLN A 265 -11.06 5.05 3.70
C GLN A 265 -11.08 5.31 2.20
N ILE A 266 -10.07 6.03 1.71
CA ILE A 266 -10.05 6.63 0.38
C ILE A 266 -9.08 5.88 -0.53
N PRO A 267 -9.56 5.13 -1.54
CA PRO A 267 -8.70 4.47 -2.51
C PRO A 267 -7.97 5.49 -3.38
N ILE A 268 -6.65 5.40 -3.39
CA ILE A 268 -5.78 6.24 -4.25
C ILE A 268 -4.76 5.38 -5.01
N GLY A 269 -5.15 4.15 -5.33
CA GLY A 269 -4.38 3.23 -6.18
C GLY A 269 -3.96 3.91 -7.48
N GLY A 270 -2.65 4.06 -7.67
CA GLY A 270 -2.08 4.74 -8.84
C GLY A 270 -1.72 6.20 -8.66
N ILE A 271 -1.70 6.71 -7.43
CA ILE A 271 -1.11 8.03 -7.12
C ILE A 271 0.35 8.17 -7.59
N VAL A 272 1.05 7.06 -7.77
CA VAL A 272 2.43 6.98 -8.28
C VAL A 272 2.58 7.24 -9.77
N LEU A 273 1.49 7.21 -10.53
CA LEU A 273 1.51 7.51 -11.97
C LEU A 273 1.95 8.96 -12.21
N ARG A 274 2.76 9.16 -13.25
CA ARG A 274 3.34 10.44 -13.68
C ARG A 274 3.00 10.76 -15.13
N PRO A 275 3.10 12.03 -15.54
CA PRO A 275 3.13 12.38 -16.95
C PRO A 275 4.25 11.61 -17.66
N HIS A 276 4.05 11.29 -18.94
CA HIS A 276 5.14 10.73 -19.72
C HIS A 276 6.25 11.78 -19.88
N SER A 277 7.42 11.47 -19.35
CA SER A 277 8.64 12.26 -19.58
C SER A 277 9.39 11.74 -20.79
N GLU A 278 10.25 12.58 -21.37
CA GLU A 278 11.15 12.18 -22.45
C GLU A 278 12.04 11.01 -22.02
N LEU A 279 12.27 10.07 -22.96
CA LEU A 279 13.20 8.96 -22.75
C LEU A 279 14.63 9.43 -23.08
N PRO A 280 15.65 8.93 -22.35
CA PRO A 280 17.04 9.15 -22.76
C PRO A 280 17.27 8.73 -24.21
N GLU A 281 18.09 9.47 -24.94
CA GLU A 281 18.31 9.28 -26.38
C GLU A 281 18.70 7.83 -26.72
N GLU A 282 19.56 7.20 -25.92
CA GLU A 282 19.95 5.79 -26.09
C GLU A 282 18.74 4.84 -26.01
N VAL A 283 17.82 5.07 -25.08
CA VAL A 283 16.61 4.27 -24.90
C VAL A 283 15.63 4.52 -26.04
N ALA A 284 15.44 5.78 -26.43
CA ALA A 284 14.58 6.15 -27.56
C ALA A 284 15.08 5.52 -28.88
N ASN A 285 16.38 5.61 -29.14
CA ASN A 285 17.02 4.99 -30.32
C ASN A 285 16.93 3.47 -30.29
N PHE A 286 17.03 2.84 -29.12
CA PHE A 286 16.88 1.39 -28.99
C PHE A 286 15.45 0.93 -29.24
N LEU A 287 14.47 1.72 -28.79
CA LEU A 287 13.04 1.47 -29.02
C LEU A 287 12.57 1.82 -30.44
N ALA A 288 13.40 2.52 -31.23
CA ALA A 288 13.11 2.80 -32.63
C ALA A 288 13.01 1.49 -33.44
N GLY A 289 12.06 1.45 -34.38
CA GLY A 289 11.80 0.28 -35.22
C GLY A 289 10.53 -0.48 -34.84
N GLU A 290 10.47 -1.73 -35.29
CA GLU A 290 9.23 -2.52 -35.23
C GLU A 290 9.28 -3.73 -34.30
N GLU A 291 10.45 -4.09 -33.79
CA GLU A 291 10.59 -5.32 -33.01
C GLU A 291 9.84 -5.23 -31.67
N PRO A 292 9.23 -6.34 -31.20
CA PRO A 292 8.71 -6.43 -29.84
C PRO A 292 9.81 -6.19 -28.79
N VAL A 293 9.42 -5.60 -27.67
CA VAL A 293 10.30 -5.26 -26.57
C VAL A 293 9.83 -5.94 -25.29
N VAL A 294 10.76 -6.53 -24.55
CA VAL A 294 10.59 -7.00 -23.17
C VAL A 294 11.25 -6.02 -22.24
N TYR A 295 10.52 -5.50 -21.26
CA TYR A 295 11.08 -4.67 -20.21
C TYR A 295 11.31 -5.50 -18.94
N VAL A 296 12.43 -5.30 -18.26
CA VAL A 296 12.83 -6.04 -17.06
C VAL A 296 13.23 -5.04 -15.97
N SER A 297 12.54 -5.08 -14.83
CA SER A 297 12.85 -4.22 -13.67
C SER A 297 12.35 -4.82 -12.37
N PHE A 298 13.24 -4.90 -11.37
CA PHE A 298 12.97 -5.42 -10.02
C PHE A 298 12.82 -4.29 -8.98
N GLY A 299 12.42 -3.10 -9.44
CA GLY A 299 12.18 -1.95 -8.58
C GLY A 299 13.48 -1.25 -8.17
N ILE A 300 13.58 -0.86 -6.89
CA ILE A 300 14.80 -0.27 -6.32
C ILE A 300 15.89 -1.34 -6.20
N SER A 301 15.51 -2.57 -5.84
CA SER A 301 16.42 -3.72 -5.90
C SER A 301 16.83 -4.01 -7.34
N THR A 302 18.11 -4.25 -7.55
CA THR A 302 18.65 -4.58 -8.87
C THR A 302 18.99 -6.06 -8.97
N LEU A 303 19.09 -6.53 -10.22
CA LEU A 303 19.62 -7.86 -10.52
C LEU A 303 21.07 -8.06 -10.04
N THR A 304 21.76 -7.00 -9.61
CA THR A 304 23.17 -7.04 -9.25
C THR A 304 23.46 -6.85 -7.76
N ASP A 305 22.48 -6.48 -6.94
CA ASP A 305 22.65 -6.12 -5.51
C ASP A 305 22.96 -7.31 -4.58
N GLY A 306 23.43 -8.45 -5.10
CA GLY A 306 23.65 -9.66 -4.28
C GLY A 306 22.38 -10.40 -3.85
N ASN A 307 21.22 -9.77 -4.01
CA ASN A 307 19.91 -10.25 -3.55
C ASN A 307 19.38 -11.50 -4.28
N ILE A 308 19.89 -11.80 -5.47
CA ILE A 308 19.51 -12.97 -6.27
C ILE A 308 20.67 -13.97 -6.27
N SER A 309 20.38 -15.27 -6.13
CA SER A 309 21.42 -16.29 -6.16
C SER A 309 22.22 -16.26 -7.49
N PRO A 310 23.54 -16.56 -7.49
CA PRO A 310 24.32 -16.60 -8.72
C PRO A 310 23.74 -17.51 -9.81
N LYS A 311 23.13 -18.64 -9.39
CA LYS A 311 22.39 -19.55 -10.27
C LYS A 311 21.24 -18.84 -10.98
N ASN A 312 20.36 -18.18 -10.22
CA ASN A 312 19.19 -17.51 -10.79
C ASN A 312 19.58 -16.28 -11.62
N LYS A 313 20.61 -15.52 -11.23
CA LYS A 313 21.16 -14.44 -12.05
C LYS A 313 21.63 -14.96 -13.42
N LYS A 314 22.37 -16.08 -13.44
CA LYS A 314 22.83 -16.71 -14.70
C LYS A 314 21.65 -17.10 -15.59
N ILE A 315 20.61 -17.69 -15.03
CA ILE A 315 19.38 -18.04 -15.76
C ILE A 315 18.72 -16.79 -16.38
N LEU A 316 18.55 -15.72 -15.59
CA LEU A 316 17.93 -14.48 -16.06
C LEU A 316 18.69 -13.90 -17.27
N PHE A 317 20.00 -13.67 -17.13
CA PHE A 317 20.79 -13.07 -18.21
C PHE A 317 20.92 -13.99 -19.43
N SER A 318 21.05 -15.31 -19.22
CA SER A 318 21.07 -16.30 -20.30
C SER A 318 19.80 -16.22 -21.16
N VAL A 319 18.62 -16.21 -20.50
CA VAL A 319 17.35 -16.09 -21.21
C VAL A 319 17.20 -14.74 -21.90
N PHE A 320 17.56 -13.62 -21.24
CA PHE A 320 17.41 -12.29 -21.84
C PHE A 320 18.22 -12.13 -23.13
N SER A 321 19.45 -12.65 -23.17
CA SER A 321 20.28 -12.63 -24.38
C SER A 321 19.80 -13.60 -25.47
N ASP A 322 19.10 -14.67 -25.10
CA ASP A 322 18.62 -15.72 -26.03
C ASP A 322 17.18 -15.45 -26.56
N LEU A 323 16.54 -14.34 -26.12
CA LEU A 323 15.23 -13.95 -26.64
C LEU A 323 15.35 -13.36 -28.05
N PRO A 324 14.42 -13.70 -28.97
CA PRO A 324 14.38 -13.13 -30.32
C PRO A 324 13.80 -11.70 -30.35
N TYR A 325 13.91 -10.96 -29.24
CA TYR A 325 13.31 -9.64 -29.03
C TYR A 325 14.33 -8.66 -28.46
N LYS A 326 14.02 -7.37 -28.59
CA LYS A 326 14.73 -6.33 -27.85
C LYS A 326 14.40 -6.46 -26.36
N VAL A 327 15.41 -6.41 -25.50
CA VAL A 327 15.22 -6.48 -24.05
C VAL A 327 15.83 -5.24 -23.41
N ILE A 328 15.08 -4.53 -22.58
CA ILE A 328 15.60 -3.44 -21.76
C ILE A 328 15.64 -3.92 -20.31
N VAL A 329 16.81 -3.90 -19.69
CA VAL A 329 17.04 -4.36 -18.32
C VAL A 329 17.51 -3.21 -17.45
N LYS A 330 16.73 -2.88 -16.42
CA LYS A 330 17.15 -1.90 -15.42
C LYS A 330 18.17 -2.51 -14.45
N ILE A 331 19.34 -1.91 -14.34
CA ILE A 331 20.37 -2.23 -13.35
C ILE A 331 20.91 -0.93 -12.75
N ALA A 332 20.45 -0.60 -11.54
CA ALA A 332 20.83 0.67 -10.91
C ALA A 332 22.34 0.76 -10.63
N LYS A 333 22.85 2.00 -10.62
CA LYS A 333 24.25 2.35 -10.36
C LYS A 333 25.24 1.75 -11.36
N GLN A 334 24.79 1.39 -12.58
CA GLN A 334 25.65 0.92 -13.66
C GLN A 334 25.49 1.78 -14.91
N LYS A 335 26.60 2.07 -15.59
CA LYS A 335 26.58 2.81 -16.85
C LYS A 335 25.75 2.03 -17.89
N SER A 336 24.87 2.75 -18.58
CA SER A 336 24.08 2.18 -19.67
C SER A 336 24.99 1.59 -20.75
N ARG A 337 24.58 0.41 -21.26
CA ARG A 337 25.31 -0.30 -22.31
C ARG A 337 24.39 -1.24 -23.07
N LYS A 338 24.62 -1.37 -24.37
CA LYS A 338 23.98 -2.38 -25.23
C LYS A 338 24.92 -3.58 -25.42
N ILE A 339 24.37 -4.78 -25.29
CA ILE A 339 25.01 -6.04 -25.65
C ILE A 339 24.00 -6.82 -26.49
N ASP A 340 24.30 -7.01 -27.78
CA ASP A 340 23.42 -7.69 -28.74
C ASP A 340 21.97 -7.14 -28.74
N ASN A 341 21.01 -7.97 -28.31
CA ASN A 341 19.58 -7.63 -28.21
C ASN A 341 19.18 -7.01 -26.86
N VAL A 342 20.12 -6.82 -25.92
CA VAL A 342 19.84 -6.34 -24.57
C VAL A 342 20.43 -4.95 -24.35
N LEU A 343 19.60 -4.00 -23.91
CA LEU A 343 20.01 -2.70 -23.41
C LEU A 343 19.94 -2.67 -21.88
N TYR A 344 21.08 -2.51 -21.24
CA TYR A 344 21.18 -2.29 -19.79
C TYR A 344 21.13 -0.80 -19.50
N VAL A 345 20.31 -0.39 -18.54
CA VAL A 345 20.11 1.03 -18.17
C VAL A 345 20.10 1.22 -16.66
N ASP A 346 20.62 2.35 -16.17
CA ASP A 346 20.63 2.69 -14.74
C ASP A 346 19.23 3.02 -14.21
N SER A 347 18.73 4.18 -14.64
CA SER A 347 17.45 4.75 -14.28
C SER A 347 16.76 5.29 -15.52
N VAL A 348 15.49 4.96 -15.67
CA VAL A 348 14.67 5.31 -16.83
C VAL A 348 13.25 5.60 -16.36
N PRO A 349 12.50 6.48 -17.04
CA PRO A 349 11.07 6.66 -16.80
C PRO A 349 10.29 5.37 -17.12
N GLN A 350 10.13 4.52 -16.10
CA GLN A 350 9.56 3.18 -16.25
C GLN A 350 8.18 3.21 -16.89
N GLN A 351 7.31 4.11 -16.43
CA GLN A 351 5.98 4.30 -17.00
C GLN A 351 6.03 4.68 -18.49
N THR A 352 6.95 5.54 -18.92
CA THR A 352 7.09 5.91 -20.34
C THR A 352 7.54 4.70 -21.19
N ILE A 353 8.43 3.85 -20.67
CA ILE A 353 8.80 2.61 -21.36
C ILE A 353 7.58 1.70 -21.47
N LEU A 354 6.86 1.48 -20.38
CA LEU A 354 5.66 0.63 -20.37
C LEU A 354 4.55 1.16 -21.28
N ALA A 355 4.46 2.48 -21.48
CA ALA A 355 3.54 3.11 -22.42
C ALA A 355 3.92 2.90 -23.89
N HIS A 356 5.16 2.50 -24.19
CA HIS A 356 5.62 2.36 -25.56
C HIS A 356 4.93 1.16 -26.24
N PRO A 357 4.35 1.34 -27.45
CA PRO A 357 3.50 0.32 -28.09
C PRO A 357 4.23 -0.99 -28.44
N ARG A 358 5.57 -0.94 -28.54
CA ARG A 358 6.40 -2.12 -28.79
C ARG A 358 6.68 -2.95 -27.54
N VAL A 359 6.44 -2.42 -26.33
CA VAL A 359 6.59 -3.21 -25.10
C VAL A 359 5.44 -4.20 -24.99
N LYS A 360 5.78 -5.50 -25.01
CA LYS A 360 4.79 -6.60 -25.03
C LYS A 360 4.73 -7.38 -23.72
N ALA A 361 5.80 -7.39 -22.94
CA ALA A 361 5.84 -8.05 -21.64
C ALA A 361 6.71 -7.27 -20.66
N TYR A 362 6.32 -7.34 -19.39
CA TYR A 362 7.08 -6.79 -18.27
C TYR A 362 7.50 -7.91 -17.31
N VAL A 363 8.80 -8.17 -17.19
CA VAL A 363 9.36 -9.08 -16.19
C VAL A 363 9.65 -8.27 -14.93
N SER A 364 8.99 -8.62 -13.82
CA SER A 364 8.97 -7.80 -12.61
C SER A 364 8.98 -8.63 -11.34
N HIS A 365 9.47 -8.03 -10.27
CA HIS A 365 9.23 -8.46 -8.89
C HIS A 365 7.79 -8.25 -8.39
N CYS A 366 6.88 -7.68 -9.20
CA CYS A 366 5.48 -7.42 -8.81
C CYS A 366 5.30 -6.46 -7.62
N GLY A 367 6.25 -5.54 -7.40
CA GLY A 367 6.03 -4.38 -6.53
C GLY A 367 4.85 -3.54 -7.01
N LEU A 368 4.11 -2.93 -6.08
CA LEU A 368 2.83 -2.29 -6.36
C LEU A 368 2.96 -1.13 -7.36
N GLY A 369 3.99 -0.29 -7.25
CA GLY A 369 4.21 0.84 -8.16
C GLY A 369 4.38 0.41 -9.63
N GLY A 370 5.28 -0.53 -9.90
CA GLY A 370 5.47 -1.06 -11.25
C GLY A 370 4.27 -1.86 -11.76
N THR A 371 3.52 -2.50 -10.86
CA THR A 371 2.27 -3.17 -11.20
C THR A 371 1.20 -2.18 -11.66
N VAL A 372 1.02 -1.05 -10.96
CA VAL A 372 0.09 0.00 -11.38
C VAL A 372 0.48 0.56 -12.74
N GLU A 373 1.75 0.85 -12.98
CA GLU A 373 2.22 1.34 -14.28
C GLU A 373 1.95 0.34 -15.41
N ALA A 374 2.11 -0.95 -15.16
CA ALA A 374 1.83 -2.01 -16.12
C ALA A 374 0.32 -2.14 -16.40
N ILE A 375 -0.52 -2.11 -15.35
CA ILE A 375 -1.99 -2.10 -15.48
C ILE A 375 -2.45 -0.86 -16.25
N HIS A 376 -1.94 0.32 -15.91
CA HIS A 376 -2.29 1.58 -16.58
C HIS A 376 -2.05 1.47 -18.09
N ASN A 377 -0.88 0.95 -18.49
CA ASN A 377 -0.46 0.84 -19.88
C ASN A 377 -0.90 -0.44 -20.61
N GLY A 378 -1.62 -1.35 -19.94
CA GLY A 378 -2.10 -2.57 -20.58
C GLY A 378 -0.99 -3.59 -20.92
N VAL A 379 0.11 -3.61 -20.16
CA VAL A 379 1.27 -4.49 -20.41
C VAL A 379 1.22 -5.72 -19.50
N PRO A 380 1.03 -6.94 -20.04
CA PRO A 380 0.99 -8.15 -19.23
C PRO A 380 2.37 -8.52 -18.67
N MET A 381 2.39 -9.34 -17.60
CA MET A 381 3.58 -9.49 -16.75
C MET A 381 4.07 -10.94 -16.63
N VAL A 382 5.37 -11.10 -16.37
CA VAL A 382 5.95 -12.32 -15.80
C VAL A 382 6.51 -11.97 -14.42
N GLY A 383 5.92 -12.54 -13.38
CA GLY A 383 6.19 -12.20 -11.99
C GLY A 383 7.23 -13.10 -11.34
N LEU A 384 8.21 -12.49 -10.68
CA LEU A 384 9.24 -13.13 -9.85
C LEU A 384 9.33 -12.40 -8.50
N PRO A 385 8.30 -12.52 -7.64
CA PRO A 385 8.20 -11.75 -6.39
C PRO A 385 9.27 -12.17 -5.37
N GLY A 386 9.69 -11.22 -4.53
CA GLY A 386 10.64 -11.46 -3.43
C GLY A 386 10.08 -11.22 -2.03
N LEU A 387 9.01 -10.41 -1.90
CA LEU A 387 8.37 -10.08 -0.62
C LEU A 387 6.92 -10.59 -0.55
N LEU A 388 6.34 -10.67 0.66
CA LEU A 388 4.98 -11.20 0.87
C LEU A 388 3.90 -10.40 0.12
N ASP A 389 3.96 -9.07 0.15
CA ASP A 389 3.05 -8.18 -0.57
C ASP A 389 3.17 -8.35 -2.10
N GLN A 390 4.40 -8.56 -2.59
CA GLN A 390 4.68 -8.84 -3.99
C GLN A 390 4.10 -10.19 -4.43
N VAL A 391 4.21 -11.22 -3.58
CA VAL A 391 3.62 -12.54 -3.84
C VAL A 391 2.10 -12.45 -3.95
N ARG A 392 1.45 -11.70 -3.06
CA ARG A 392 0.00 -11.43 -3.14
C ARG A 392 -0.36 -10.81 -4.47
N THR A 393 0.32 -9.72 -4.82
CA THR A 393 0.09 -8.95 -6.05
C THR A 393 0.26 -9.82 -7.29
N ALA A 394 1.35 -10.59 -7.34
CA ALA A 394 1.65 -11.49 -8.47
C ALA A 394 0.56 -12.56 -8.65
N ARG A 395 0.07 -13.15 -7.56
CA ARG A 395 -1.04 -14.11 -7.63
C ARG A 395 -2.35 -13.47 -8.06
N LEU A 396 -2.64 -12.23 -7.64
CA LEU A 396 -3.86 -11.53 -8.10
C LEU A 396 -3.80 -11.32 -9.61
N LEU A 397 -2.65 -10.90 -10.14
CA LEU A 397 -2.43 -10.75 -11.57
C LEU A 397 -2.57 -12.09 -12.32
N GLU A 398 -2.04 -13.17 -11.76
CA GLU A 398 -2.18 -14.52 -12.32
C GLU A 398 -3.65 -14.98 -12.36
N ASN A 399 -4.41 -14.77 -11.28
CA ASN A 399 -5.84 -15.12 -11.22
C ASN A 399 -6.68 -14.34 -12.24
N HIS A 400 -6.35 -13.08 -12.48
CA HIS A 400 -6.97 -12.28 -13.52
C HIS A 400 -6.52 -12.71 -14.93
N GLY A 401 -5.52 -13.59 -15.04
CA GLY A 401 -4.94 -14.05 -16.30
C GLY A 401 -4.19 -12.95 -17.04
N VAL A 402 -3.57 -12.02 -16.31
CA VAL A 402 -2.76 -10.91 -16.86
C VAL A 402 -1.27 -11.07 -16.57
N ALA A 403 -0.90 -12.12 -15.83
CA ALA A 403 0.49 -12.48 -15.57
C ALA A 403 0.70 -13.99 -15.45
N ILE A 404 1.97 -14.41 -15.53
CA ILE A 404 2.44 -15.73 -15.11
C ILE A 404 3.34 -15.55 -13.89
N LEU A 405 3.06 -16.26 -12.80
CA LEU A 405 3.89 -16.24 -11.59
C LEU A 405 4.93 -17.38 -11.62
N LEU A 406 6.19 -17.03 -11.41
CA LEU A 406 7.31 -17.96 -11.29
C LEU A 406 7.86 -18.01 -9.86
N SER A 407 8.36 -19.18 -9.47
CA SER A 407 9.06 -19.40 -8.19
C SER A 407 10.58 -19.42 -8.41
N TRP A 408 11.31 -18.74 -7.54
CA TRP A 408 12.78 -18.69 -7.56
C TRP A 408 13.45 -20.05 -7.34
N ASP A 409 12.83 -20.94 -6.56
CA ASP A 409 13.38 -22.26 -6.21
C ASP A 409 13.36 -23.21 -7.40
N THR A 410 12.28 -23.11 -8.18
CA THR A 410 12.02 -24.00 -9.32
C THR A 410 12.34 -23.34 -10.67
N LEU A 411 12.97 -22.16 -10.65
CA LEU A 411 13.30 -21.38 -11.84
C LEU A 411 14.32 -22.12 -12.71
N THR A 412 14.03 -22.18 -14.01
CA THR A 412 14.92 -22.71 -15.05
C THR A 412 14.87 -21.80 -16.27
N GLU A 413 15.89 -21.87 -17.13
CA GLU A 413 15.92 -21.11 -18.39
C GLU A 413 14.69 -21.41 -19.24
N HIS A 414 14.32 -22.69 -19.36
CA HIS A 414 13.12 -23.11 -20.07
C HIS A 414 11.85 -22.45 -19.51
N LYS A 415 11.61 -22.53 -18.20
CA LYS A 415 10.38 -21.96 -17.59
C LYS A 415 10.29 -20.45 -17.77
N LEU A 416 11.40 -19.74 -17.59
CA LEU A 416 11.41 -18.29 -17.77
C LEU A 416 11.16 -17.92 -19.23
N LYS A 417 11.91 -18.52 -20.16
CA LYS A 417 11.78 -18.27 -21.60
C LYS A 417 10.37 -18.61 -22.09
N SER A 418 9.84 -19.78 -21.73
CA SER A 418 8.50 -20.20 -22.13
C SER A 418 7.41 -19.27 -21.58
N SER A 419 7.55 -18.76 -20.34
CA SER A 419 6.57 -17.85 -19.74
C SER A 419 6.58 -16.48 -20.40
N ILE A 420 7.76 -15.94 -20.74
CA ILE A 420 7.87 -14.68 -21.49
C ILE A 420 7.24 -14.84 -22.87
N LEU A 421 7.55 -15.93 -23.58
CA LEU A 421 6.98 -16.20 -24.90
C LEU A 421 5.47 -16.43 -24.85
N GLU A 422 4.96 -17.11 -23.82
CA GLU A 422 3.53 -17.33 -23.62
C GLU A 422 2.79 -16.01 -23.43
N VAL A 423 3.26 -15.13 -22.54
CA VAL A 423 2.63 -13.82 -22.30
C VAL A 423 2.64 -12.94 -23.56
N ILE A 424 3.69 -13.01 -24.38
CA ILE A 424 3.80 -12.24 -25.63
C ILE A 424 2.88 -12.81 -26.73
N HIS A 425 2.85 -14.13 -26.92
CA HIS A 425 2.19 -14.76 -28.05
C HIS A 425 0.72 -15.12 -27.80
N ASN A 426 0.32 -15.34 -26.55
CA ASN A 426 -1.06 -15.63 -26.22
C ASN A 426 -1.84 -14.31 -26.03
N PRO A 427 -2.72 -13.93 -26.98
CA PRO A 427 -3.42 -12.65 -26.94
C PRO A 427 -4.42 -12.54 -25.78
N SER A 428 -4.71 -13.64 -25.07
CA SER A 428 -5.55 -13.62 -23.86
C SER A 428 -4.96 -12.71 -22.78
N TYR A 429 -3.66 -12.78 -22.51
CA TYR A 429 -3.00 -11.96 -21.49
C TYR A 429 -3.11 -10.48 -21.80
N ARG A 430 -2.76 -10.09 -23.03
CA ARG A 430 -2.85 -8.70 -23.49
C ARG A 430 -4.29 -8.17 -23.45
N ARG A 431 -5.26 -8.92 -23.99
CA ARG A 431 -6.68 -8.50 -23.99
C ARG A 431 -7.24 -8.33 -22.58
N LYS A 432 -6.90 -9.25 -21.67
CA LYS A 432 -7.32 -9.17 -20.26
C LYS A 432 -6.66 -7.98 -19.55
N MET A 433 -5.38 -7.74 -19.79
CA MET A 433 -4.67 -6.60 -19.20
C MET A 433 -5.20 -5.26 -19.74
N GLU A 434 -5.54 -5.18 -21.03
CA GLU A 434 -6.21 -4.01 -21.62
C GLU A 434 -7.62 -3.79 -21.06
N ALA A 435 -8.36 -4.88 -20.78
CA ALA A 435 -9.66 -4.77 -20.10
C ALA A 435 -9.51 -4.24 -18.68
N MET A 436 -8.55 -4.77 -17.92
CA MET A 436 -8.21 -4.27 -16.58
C MET A 436 -7.76 -2.80 -16.63
N SER A 437 -6.91 -2.44 -17.60
CA SER A 437 -6.48 -1.06 -17.85
C SER A 437 -7.64 -0.10 -18.09
N ARG A 438 -8.65 -0.51 -18.87
CA ARG A 438 -9.85 0.31 -19.12
C ARG A 438 -10.61 0.56 -17.82
N VAL A 439 -10.88 -0.49 -17.04
CA VAL A 439 -11.56 -0.37 -15.74
C VAL A 439 -10.73 0.50 -14.77
N PHE A 440 -9.42 0.30 -14.74
CA PHE A 440 -8.54 1.06 -13.87
C PHE A 440 -8.47 2.55 -14.21
N ARG A 441 -8.48 2.91 -15.51
CA ARG A 441 -8.40 4.31 -15.96
C ARG A 441 -9.75 5.03 -15.92
N ASP A 442 -10.86 4.30 -15.97
CA ASP A 442 -12.21 4.85 -15.96
C ASP A 442 -12.63 5.20 -14.51
N GLN A 443 -12.13 6.35 -14.04
CA GLN A 443 -12.41 6.88 -12.70
C GLN A 443 -13.00 8.29 -12.82
N LEU A 444 -13.94 8.62 -11.92
CA LEU A 444 -14.57 9.94 -11.88
C LEU A 444 -13.56 11.07 -11.67
N VAL A 445 -12.54 10.82 -10.85
CA VAL A 445 -11.47 11.75 -10.48
C VAL A 445 -10.16 10.96 -10.43
N SER A 446 -9.04 11.58 -10.80
CA SER A 446 -7.74 10.91 -10.73
C SER A 446 -7.37 10.54 -9.28
N PRO A 447 -6.55 9.50 -9.05
CA PRO A 447 -6.08 9.15 -7.70
C PRO A 447 -5.36 10.32 -6.99
N LEU A 448 -4.60 11.12 -7.74
CA LEU A 448 -3.92 12.30 -7.20
C LEU A 448 -4.91 13.39 -6.78
N ASP A 449 -5.86 13.73 -7.64
CA ASP A 449 -6.87 14.74 -7.33
C ASP A 449 -7.78 14.29 -6.17
N THR A 450 -8.11 12.99 -6.12
CA THR A 450 -8.83 12.40 -4.99
C THR A 450 -8.04 12.60 -3.68
N ALA A 451 -6.76 12.28 -3.67
CA ALA A 451 -5.90 12.47 -2.51
C ALA A 451 -5.85 13.95 -2.09
N VAL A 452 -5.56 14.86 -3.02
CA VAL A 452 -5.51 16.31 -2.78
C VAL A 452 -6.83 16.81 -2.19
N TYR A 453 -7.97 16.49 -2.81
CA TYR A 453 -9.27 16.91 -2.34
C TYR A 453 -9.52 16.48 -0.91
N TRP A 454 -9.27 15.21 -0.58
CA TRP A 454 -9.51 14.66 0.75
C TRP A 454 -8.52 15.18 1.80
N THR A 455 -7.27 15.47 1.42
CA THR A 455 -6.31 16.13 2.30
C THR A 455 -6.79 17.54 2.66
N GLU A 456 -7.17 18.35 1.66
CA GLU A 456 -7.71 19.69 1.92
C GLU A 456 -9.05 19.65 2.66
N TYR A 457 -9.92 18.68 2.34
CA TYR A 457 -11.20 18.49 3.01
C TYR A 457 -10.99 18.22 4.50
N THR A 458 -10.05 17.33 4.82
CA THR A 458 -9.74 16.97 6.21
C THR A 458 -9.21 18.18 6.98
N ALA A 459 -8.33 18.97 6.36
CA ALA A 459 -7.84 20.21 6.96
C ALA A 459 -8.96 21.24 7.16
N ARG A 460 -9.78 21.51 6.11
CA ARG A 460 -10.94 22.42 6.17
C ARG A 460 -11.91 22.06 7.30
N HIS A 461 -12.12 20.77 7.51
CA HIS A 461 -13.07 20.25 8.50
C HIS A 461 -12.40 19.77 9.80
N LYS A 462 -11.17 20.23 10.08
CA LYS A 462 -10.45 19.98 11.34
C LYS A 462 -10.44 18.50 11.76
N GLY A 463 -10.15 17.62 10.80
CA GLY A 463 -10.12 16.17 11.01
C GLY A 463 -11.37 15.40 10.56
N ALA A 464 -12.38 16.10 10.02
CA ALA A 464 -13.59 15.49 9.44
C ALA A 464 -14.25 14.40 10.33
N PRO A 465 -14.57 14.69 11.60
CA PRO A 465 -15.04 13.69 12.55
C PRO A 465 -16.35 13.00 12.13
N HIS A 466 -17.15 13.64 11.28
CA HIS A 466 -18.39 13.09 10.73
C HIS A 466 -18.18 11.94 9.73
N LEU A 467 -16.96 11.70 9.26
CA LEU A 467 -16.61 10.56 8.39
C LEU A 467 -16.09 9.35 9.17
N GLN A 468 -15.74 9.55 10.43
CA GLN A 468 -15.15 8.52 11.27
C GLN A 468 -16.25 7.60 11.82
N SER A 469 -16.02 6.29 11.76
CA SER A 469 -16.96 5.32 12.29
C SER A 469 -17.10 5.46 13.81
N PRO A 470 -18.33 5.43 14.39
CA PRO A 470 -18.50 5.40 15.84
C PRO A 470 -17.91 4.14 16.47
N ALA A 471 -17.68 3.08 15.67
CA ALA A 471 -17.05 1.84 16.11
C ALA A 471 -15.66 2.05 16.73
N LYS A 472 -14.95 3.13 16.37
CA LYS A 472 -13.64 3.46 16.96
C LYS A 472 -13.70 3.66 18.49
N ASN A 473 -14.87 4.07 19.01
CA ASN A 473 -15.13 4.33 20.42
C ASN A 473 -15.88 3.16 21.11
N MET A 474 -16.15 2.06 20.41
CA MET A 474 -16.90 0.92 20.95
C MET A 474 -15.96 -0.11 21.59
N SER A 475 -16.44 -0.76 22.63
CA SER A 475 -15.83 -2.01 23.13
C SER A 475 -16.10 -3.17 22.17
N TYR A 476 -15.31 -4.24 22.23
CA TYR A 476 -15.58 -5.46 21.46
C TYR A 476 -16.97 -6.06 21.75
N VAL A 477 -17.47 -5.92 22.98
CA VAL A 477 -18.81 -6.38 23.36
C VAL A 477 -19.88 -5.65 22.55
N GLN A 478 -19.77 -4.33 22.43
CA GLN A 478 -20.70 -3.50 21.67
C GLN A 478 -20.53 -3.70 20.16
N LEU A 479 -19.29 -3.76 19.68
CA LEU A 479 -18.98 -3.90 18.25
C LEU A 479 -19.57 -5.19 17.65
N PHE A 480 -19.50 -6.29 18.39
CA PHE A 480 -20.07 -7.58 17.98
C PHE A 480 -21.49 -7.81 18.51
N ALA A 481 -22.11 -6.79 19.11
CA ALA A 481 -23.45 -6.84 19.69
C ALA A 481 -23.66 -8.04 20.65
N LEU A 482 -22.61 -8.41 21.39
CA LEU A 482 -22.64 -9.54 22.32
C LEU A 482 -23.55 -9.28 23.51
N ASP A 483 -23.67 -8.02 23.92
CA ASP A 483 -24.64 -7.54 24.90
C ASP A 483 -26.09 -7.74 24.42
N VAL A 484 -26.39 -7.37 23.18
CA VAL A 484 -27.71 -7.59 22.55
C VAL A 484 -27.99 -9.09 22.40
N LEU A 485 -27.01 -9.88 21.95
CA LEU A 485 -27.16 -11.33 21.84
C LEU A 485 -27.42 -11.98 23.20
N ALA A 486 -26.72 -11.56 24.25
CA ALA A 486 -26.95 -12.03 25.61
C ALA A 486 -28.38 -11.71 26.08
N LEU A 487 -28.91 -10.52 25.78
CA LEU A 487 -30.30 -10.15 26.09
C LEU A 487 -31.31 -11.01 25.32
N ILE A 488 -31.08 -11.30 24.04
CA ILE A 488 -31.93 -12.20 23.24
C ILE A 488 -31.94 -13.61 23.83
N LEU A 489 -30.77 -14.16 24.16
CA LEU A 489 -30.64 -15.49 24.75
C LEU A 489 -31.29 -15.57 26.13
N LEU A 490 -31.17 -14.52 26.95
CA LEU A 490 -31.84 -14.43 28.24
C LEU A 490 -33.37 -14.41 28.08
N GLY A 491 -33.89 -13.64 27.11
CA GLY A 491 -35.32 -13.61 26.78
C GLY A 491 -35.83 -14.99 26.33
N ALA A 492 -35.11 -15.64 25.42
CA ALA A 492 -35.43 -16.99 24.95
C ALA A 492 -35.42 -18.02 26.10
N PHE A 493 -34.45 -17.91 27.01
CA PHE A 493 -34.37 -18.73 28.21
C PHE A 493 -35.60 -18.52 29.11
N ILE A 494 -35.97 -17.28 29.41
CA ILE A 494 -37.16 -16.97 30.22
C ILE A 494 -38.43 -17.56 29.58
N VAL A 495 -38.63 -17.38 28.27
CA VAL A 495 -39.78 -17.94 27.54
C VAL A 495 -39.79 -19.46 27.63
N TYR A 496 -38.66 -20.13 27.41
CA TYR A 496 -38.55 -21.58 27.57
C TYR A 496 -38.95 -22.03 28.98
N PHE A 497 -38.47 -21.35 30.03
CA PHE A 497 -38.81 -21.67 31.42
C PHE A 497 -40.30 -21.48 31.72
N VAL A 498 -40.92 -20.40 31.23
CA VAL A 498 -42.35 -20.14 31.38
C VAL A 498 -43.17 -21.22 30.67
N VAL A 499 -42.86 -21.52 29.39
CA VAL A 499 -43.55 -22.56 28.62
C VAL A 499 -43.42 -23.91 29.31
N LYS A 500 -42.22 -24.28 29.78
CA LYS A 500 -41.99 -25.53 30.52
C LYS A 500 -42.81 -25.58 31.80
N LYS A 501 -42.83 -24.50 32.61
CA LYS A 501 -43.61 -24.43 33.85
C LYS A 501 -45.11 -24.51 33.58
N THR A 502 -45.61 -23.81 32.57
CA THR A 502 -47.02 -23.87 32.16
C THR A 502 -47.40 -25.26 31.67
N PHE A 503 -46.56 -25.90 30.86
CA PHE A 503 -46.80 -27.27 30.38
C PHE A 503 -46.82 -28.29 31.53
N VAL A 504 -45.88 -28.20 32.47
CA VAL A 504 -45.86 -29.04 33.69
C VAL A 504 -47.10 -28.79 34.54
N ALA A 505 -47.51 -27.53 34.73
CA ALA A 505 -48.70 -27.18 35.49
C ALA A 505 -49.98 -27.72 34.83
N LEU A 506 -50.11 -27.58 33.51
CA LEU A 506 -51.22 -28.13 32.73
C LEU A 506 -51.26 -29.66 32.83
N PHE A 507 -50.11 -30.34 32.71
CA PHE A 507 -50.01 -31.80 32.84
C PHE A 507 -50.39 -32.30 34.25
N GLN A 508 -49.93 -31.62 35.29
CA GLN A 508 -50.31 -31.92 36.67
C GLN A 508 -51.81 -31.70 36.90
N TYR A 509 -52.36 -30.63 36.34
CA TYR A 509 -53.79 -30.32 36.42
C TYR A 509 -54.64 -31.38 35.70
N THR A 510 -54.27 -31.80 34.49
CA THR A 510 -54.97 -32.87 33.75
C THR A 510 -54.92 -34.20 34.50
N ASN A 511 -53.78 -34.57 35.09
CA ASN A 511 -53.67 -35.79 35.89
C ASN A 511 -54.56 -35.73 37.14
N LYS A 512 -54.63 -34.57 37.81
CA LYS A 512 -55.52 -34.35 38.96
C LYS A 512 -56.99 -34.50 38.57
N ILE A 513 -57.42 -33.94 37.43
CA ILE A 513 -58.78 -34.11 36.91
C ILE A 513 -59.06 -35.59 36.62
N GLN A 514 -58.15 -36.30 35.95
CA GLN A 514 -58.35 -37.72 35.66
C GLN A 514 -58.51 -38.56 36.92
N LEU A 515 -57.74 -38.28 37.98
CA LEU A 515 -57.88 -38.93 39.28
C LEU A 515 -59.25 -38.65 39.92
N ILE A 516 -59.72 -37.41 39.90
CA ILE A 516 -61.04 -37.03 40.43
C ILE A 516 -62.17 -37.73 39.65
N VAL A 517 -62.07 -37.77 38.31
CA VAL A 517 -63.06 -38.46 37.46
C VAL A 517 -63.08 -39.97 37.73
N LYS A 518 -61.90 -40.58 37.96
CA LYS A 518 -61.78 -42.00 38.29
C LYS A 518 -62.38 -42.32 39.67
N GLN A 519 -62.18 -41.44 40.66
CA GLN A 519 -62.77 -41.58 42.00
C GLN A 519 -64.30 -41.44 42.01
N LYS A 520 -64.88 -40.65 41.09
CA LYS A 520 -66.36 -40.51 40.97
C LYS A 520 -67.05 -41.65 40.22
N ARG A 521 -66.31 -42.57 39.59
CA ARG A 521 -66.85 -43.72 38.83
C ARG A 521 -66.79 -45.05 39.60
N LEU A 522 -66.12 -45.06 40.74
CA LEU A 522 -66.17 -46.13 41.75
C LEU A 522 -67.25 -45.76 42.78
#